data_AF-A0A7V4KQ58-F1
#
_entry.id   AF-A0A7V4KQ58-F1
#
_cell.length_a   1.000
_cell.length_b   1.000
_cell.length_c   1.000
_cell.angle_alpha   90.00
_cell.angle_beta   90.00
_cell.angle_gamma   90.00
#
_symmetry.space_group_name_H-M   'P 1'
#
loop_
_entity.id
_entity.type
_entity.pdbx_description
1 polymer ?
#
loop_
_entity_poly.entity_id
_entity_poly.type
_entity_poly.pdbx_seq_one_letter_code
_entity_poly.pdbx_strand_id
1 'polypeptide(L)'
;MYALSGTAIALPSGFAIDRRRPERTDTTSQWDFAFNITPQGDAYFYPLAALGLGTSGTPPGFQTTDRDWDDIDEAPLEGYFTRDSFPLAPGTRLIARSRVICVQLAFPHFAKIEVLAIDPVARSVTFRFLANNNCGYQGLEPGLPDT
;
A
#
# COMPACT_ATOMS: atom_id res chain seq x y z
N MET A 1 -7.24 -1.65 8.18
CA MET A 1 -6.75 -0.29 8.53
C MET A 1 -7.93 0.68 8.53
N TYR A 2 -7.80 1.84 9.17
CA TYR A 2 -8.89 2.82 9.33
C TYR A 2 -8.68 4.04 8.43
N ALA A 3 -9.74 4.79 8.15
CA ALA A 3 -9.69 6.00 7.34
C ALA A 3 -8.81 7.07 8.01
N LEU A 4 -8.25 8.01 7.24
CA LEU A 4 -7.52 9.17 7.78
C LEU A 4 -8.47 10.16 8.47
N SER A 5 -9.67 10.35 7.90
CA SER A 5 -10.66 11.28 8.43
C SER A 5 -11.84 10.56 9.06
N GLY A 6 -12.46 11.20 10.05
CA GLY A 6 -13.68 10.68 10.70
C GLY A 6 -13.45 9.49 11.63
N THR A 7 -12.20 9.16 11.95
CA THR A 7 -11.81 8.16 12.96
C THR A 7 -10.80 8.76 13.93
N ALA A 8 -10.61 8.12 15.10
CA ALA A 8 -9.63 8.60 16.07
C ALA A 8 -8.20 8.54 15.50
N ILE A 9 -7.39 9.57 15.75
CA ILE A 9 -6.02 9.68 15.21
C ILE A 9 -5.08 8.56 15.68
N ALA A 10 -5.41 7.92 16.81
CA ALA A 10 -4.67 6.80 17.36
C ALA A 10 -4.98 5.46 16.66
N LEU A 11 -5.95 5.42 15.75
CA LEU A 11 -6.19 4.24 14.91
C LEU A 11 -5.22 4.24 13.72
N PRO A 12 -4.74 3.06 13.29
CA PRO A 12 -3.73 3.01 12.25
C PRO A 12 -4.37 3.19 10.86
N SER A 13 -4.03 4.31 10.23
CA SER A 13 -4.52 4.72 8.91
C SER A 13 -3.44 4.69 7.82
N GLY A 14 -2.17 4.48 8.18
CA GLY A 14 -1.07 4.20 7.26
C GLY A 14 -0.83 2.69 7.14
N PHE A 15 -0.11 2.25 6.11
CA PHE A 15 0.37 0.88 5.96
C PHE A 15 1.82 0.87 5.51
N ALA A 16 2.64 0.08 6.21
CA ALA A 16 4.05 -0.11 5.91
C ALA A 16 4.24 -1.47 5.23
N ILE A 17 4.66 -1.47 3.98
CA ILE A 17 4.92 -2.66 3.16
C ILE A 17 6.08 -3.45 3.76
N ASP A 18 7.15 -2.77 4.20
CA ASP A 18 8.33 -3.39 4.78
C ASP A 18 8.02 -4.22 6.03
N ARG A 19 7.11 -3.72 6.88
CA ARG A 19 6.68 -4.35 8.13
C ARG A 19 5.40 -5.16 7.99
N ARG A 20 4.79 -5.18 6.81
CA ARG A 20 3.54 -5.87 6.48
C ARG A 20 2.41 -5.56 7.49
N ARG A 21 2.30 -4.30 7.95
CA ARG A 21 1.34 -3.94 9.00
C ARG A 21 0.82 -2.50 8.89
N PRO A 22 -0.38 -2.23 9.42
CA PRO A 22 -0.90 -0.88 9.51
C PRO A 22 -0.15 -0.09 10.59
N GLU A 23 0.03 1.21 10.35
CA GLU A 23 0.79 2.13 11.19
C GLU A 23 -0.04 3.36 11.57
N ARG A 24 0.23 3.88 12.76
CA ARG A 24 -0.35 5.12 13.26
C ARG A 24 0.32 6.32 12.60
N THR A 25 -0.49 7.19 11.99
CA THR A 25 0.03 8.35 11.25
C THR A 25 0.41 9.52 12.16
N ASP A 26 0.00 9.51 13.43
CA ASP A 26 0.36 10.54 14.41
C ASP A 26 1.72 10.30 15.07
N THR A 27 2.26 9.08 15.00
CA THR A 27 3.53 8.72 15.64
C THR A 27 4.69 8.66 14.67
N THR A 28 4.41 8.46 13.38
CA THR A 28 5.44 8.28 12.36
C THR A 28 4.92 8.55 10.94
N SER A 29 5.83 8.91 10.03
CA SER A 29 5.62 8.92 8.57
C SER A 29 6.27 7.71 7.90
N GLN A 30 6.73 6.73 8.69
CA GLN A 30 7.40 5.53 8.19
C GLN A 30 6.35 4.51 7.71
N TRP A 31 5.66 4.81 6.62
CA TRP A 31 4.66 3.97 5.94
C TRP A 31 4.59 4.37 4.47
N ASP A 32 3.95 3.56 3.63
CA ASP A 32 4.01 3.68 2.17
C ASP A 32 2.75 4.28 1.56
N PHE A 33 1.61 3.97 2.15
CA PHE A 33 0.32 4.52 1.75
C PHE A 33 -0.62 4.64 2.95
N ALA A 34 -1.67 5.45 2.79
CA ALA A 34 -2.74 5.59 3.77
C ALA A 34 -4.09 5.27 3.13
N PHE A 35 -5.09 5.00 3.97
CA PHE A 35 -6.47 4.77 3.55
C PHE A 35 -7.36 5.94 3.97
N ASN A 36 -8.31 6.32 3.12
CA ASN A 36 -9.38 7.22 3.53
C ASN A 36 -10.71 6.86 2.86
N ILE A 37 -11.79 7.33 3.47
CA ILE A 37 -13.12 7.38 2.86
C ILE A 37 -13.54 8.85 2.82
N THR A 38 -13.95 9.36 1.66
CA THR A 38 -14.46 10.73 1.54
C THR A 38 -15.78 10.89 2.31
N PRO A 39 -16.23 12.11 2.60
CA PRO A 39 -17.57 12.34 3.13
C PRO A 39 -18.68 11.76 2.24
N GLN A 40 -18.43 11.60 0.95
CA GLN A 40 -19.35 11.02 -0.04
C GLN A 40 -19.37 9.48 -0.02
N GLY A 41 -18.44 8.84 0.72
CA GLY A 41 -18.36 7.39 0.83
C GLY A 41 -17.34 6.73 -0.11
N ASP A 42 -16.63 7.51 -0.93
CA ASP A 42 -15.64 6.99 -1.86
C ASP A 42 -14.35 6.60 -1.12
N ALA A 43 -13.85 5.40 -1.39
CA ALA A 43 -12.69 4.84 -0.73
C ALA A 43 -11.42 4.99 -1.59
N TYR A 44 -10.30 5.33 -0.95
CA TYR A 44 -9.03 5.54 -1.66
C TYR A 44 -7.84 5.04 -0.85
N PHE A 45 -6.82 4.58 -1.57
CA PHE A 45 -5.45 4.57 -1.07
C PHE A 45 -4.71 5.83 -1.54
N TYR A 46 -3.93 6.41 -0.64
CA TYR A 46 -3.08 7.56 -0.92
C TYR A 46 -1.62 7.13 -0.74
N PRO A 47 -0.84 7.04 -1.82
CA PRO A 47 0.61 6.92 -1.69
C PRO A 47 1.16 8.08 -0.86
N LEU A 48 2.27 7.85 -0.15
CA LEU A 48 2.86 8.85 0.74
C LEU A 48 3.07 10.21 0.06
N ALA A 49 3.56 10.22 -1.19
CA ALA A 49 3.81 11.45 -1.95
C ALA A 49 2.53 12.20 -2.39
N ALA A 50 1.39 11.51 -2.50
CA ALA A 50 0.09 12.17 -2.72
C ALA A 50 -0.36 13.01 -1.51
N LEU A 51 0.16 12.73 -0.33
CA LEU A 51 -0.10 13.46 0.91
C LEU A 51 0.94 14.57 1.18
N GLY A 52 1.85 14.82 0.21
CA GLY A 52 2.97 15.74 0.41
C GLY A 52 4.01 15.21 1.41
N LEU A 53 3.99 13.91 1.70
CA LEU A 53 4.92 13.24 2.61
C LEU A 53 5.93 12.40 1.82
N GLY A 54 7.07 12.10 2.44
CA GLY A 54 8.08 11.19 1.88
C GLY A 54 9.43 11.85 1.61
N THR A 55 10.41 11.01 1.32
CA THR A 55 11.81 11.40 1.08
C THR A 55 12.12 11.51 -0.42
N SER A 56 13.24 12.15 -0.76
CA SER A 56 13.83 12.07 -2.11
C SER A 56 14.05 10.62 -2.54
N GLY A 57 13.90 10.34 -3.84
CA GLY A 57 14.08 9.01 -4.43
C GLY A 57 12.83 8.46 -5.09
N THR A 58 12.68 7.13 -5.09
CA THR A 58 11.56 6.39 -5.70
C THR A 58 10.37 6.35 -4.75
N PRO A 59 9.27 7.10 -5.01
CA PRO A 59 8.14 7.13 -4.11
C PRO A 59 7.34 5.81 -4.15
N PRO A 60 6.70 5.44 -3.01
CA PRO A 60 5.76 4.33 -2.99
C PRO A 60 4.58 4.63 -3.91
N GLY A 61 3.94 3.58 -4.40
CA GLY A 61 2.82 3.73 -5.32
C GLY A 61 2.18 2.42 -5.73
N PHE A 62 1.22 2.52 -6.63
CA PHE A 62 0.40 1.41 -7.08
C PHE A 62 0.39 1.27 -8.59
N GLN A 63 0.16 0.06 -9.06
CA GLN A 63 -0.14 -0.25 -10.44
C GLN A 63 -1.35 -1.18 -10.48
N THR A 64 -2.27 -0.93 -11.40
CA THR A 64 -3.45 -1.77 -11.57
C THR A 64 -3.12 -3.04 -12.33
N THR A 65 -3.87 -4.09 -12.04
CA THR A 65 -3.84 -5.32 -12.82
C THR A 65 -5.24 -5.92 -12.89
N ASP A 66 -5.53 -6.56 -14.02
CA ASP A 66 -6.72 -7.35 -14.29
C ASP A 66 -6.50 -8.84 -14.00
N ARG A 67 -5.24 -9.26 -13.74
CA ARG A 67 -4.90 -10.64 -13.38
C ARG A 67 -5.51 -11.02 -12.05
N ASP A 68 -5.91 -12.28 -11.92
CA ASP A 68 -6.34 -12.84 -10.65
C ASP A 68 -5.18 -12.89 -9.66
N TRP A 69 -5.49 -12.86 -8.37
CA TRP A 69 -4.47 -12.73 -7.33
C TRP A 69 -3.38 -13.79 -7.39
N ASP A 70 -3.76 -15.02 -7.71
CA ASP A 70 -2.86 -16.15 -7.79
C ASP A 70 -2.00 -16.12 -9.07
N ASP A 71 -2.32 -15.24 -10.04
CA ASP A 71 -1.57 -15.04 -11.30
C ASP A 71 -0.69 -13.75 -11.27
N ILE A 72 -0.65 -13.06 -10.13
CA ILE A 72 0.25 -11.91 -9.90
C ILE A 72 1.53 -12.45 -9.27
N ASP A 73 2.44 -12.90 -10.11
CA ASP A 73 3.67 -13.60 -9.69
C ASP A 73 4.90 -12.71 -9.73
N GLU A 74 4.82 -11.56 -10.40
CA GLU A 74 5.94 -10.64 -10.56
C GLU A 74 5.45 -9.18 -10.59
N ALA A 75 6.14 -8.32 -9.85
CA ALA A 75 5.91 -6.89 -9.85
C ALA A 75 6.72 -6.19 -10.96
N PRO A 76 6.12 -5.29 -11.76
CA PRO A 76 6.90 -4.48 -12.70
C PRO A 76 7.88 -3.53 -11.98
N LEU A 77 8.95 -3.10 -12.65
CA LEU A 77 9.91 -2.15 -12.04
C LEU A 77 9.38 -0.71 -12.02
N GLU A 78 8.60 -0.35 -13.05
CA GLU A 78 8.20 1.01 -13.35
C GLU A 78 6.71 1.15 -13.67
N GLY A 79 6.25 2.40 -13.78
CA GLY A 79 4.86 2.74 -14.14
C GLY A 79 3.92 2.81 -12.94
N TYR A 80 4.47 2.99 -11.74
CA TYR A 80 3.67 3.15 -10.51
C TYR A 80 3.07 4.56 -10.42
N PHE A 81 1.79 4.59 -10.09
CA PHE A 81 1.04 5.78 -9.72
C PHE A 81 1.36 6.17 -8.28
N THR A 82 1.90 7.38 -8.08
CA THR A 82 2.61 7.75 -6.84
C THR A 82 2.21 9.09 -6.24
N ARG A 83 1.55 9.98 -7.00
CA ARG A 83 1.35 11.39 -6.63
C ARG A 83 -0.09 11.83 -6.45
N ASP A 84 -1.04 10.91 -6.59
CA ASP A 84 -2.46 11.18 -6.42
C ASP A 84 -3.13 9.94 -5.80
N SER A 85 -4.40 10.06 -5.45
CA SER A 85 -5.22 9.04 -4.81
C SER A 85 -5.64 7.94 -5.79
N PHE A 86 -5.66 6.71 -5.28
CA PHE A 86 -6.05 5.53 -6.03
C PHE A 86 -7.43 5.05 -5.55
N PRO A 87 -8.48 5.05 -6.39
CA PRO A 87 -9.83 4.65 -5.98
C PRO A 87 -9.91 3.15 -5.68
N LEU A 88 -10.71 2.78 -4.68
CA LEU A 88 -10.86 1.39 -4.23
C LEU A 88 -12.30 0.91 -4.30
N ALA A 89 -12.46 -0.36 -4.66
CA ALA A 89 -13.67 -1.13 -4.48
C ALA A 89 -13.30 -2.55 -3.99
N PRO A 90 -14.22 -3.31 -3.38
CA PRO A 90 -14.00 -4.73 -3.16
C PRO A 90 -13.66 -5.43 -4.49
N GLY A 91 -12.65 -6.30 -4.46
CA GLY A 91 -12.10 -6.98 -5.65
C GLY A 91 -11.02 -6.19 -6.40
N THR A 92 -10.77 -4.92 -6.04
CA THR A 92 -9.63 -4.16 -6.59
C THR A 92 -8.31 -4.86 -6.27
N ARG A 93 -7.53 -5.15 -7.30
CA ARG A 93 -6.20 -5.78 -7.23
C ARG A 93 -5.13 -4.82 -7.67
N LEU A 94 -4.07 -4.73 -6.88
CA LEU A 94 -2.96 -3.79 -7.07
C LEU A 94 -1.63 -4.48 -6.89
N ILE A 95 -0.66 -4.06 -7.69
CA ILE A 95 0.75 -4.25 -7.40
C ILE A 95 1.23 -2.98 -6.71
N ALA A 96 1.84 -3.10 -5.54
CA ALA A 96 2.34 -1.99 -4.75
C ALA A 96 3.86 -2.01 -4.71
N ARG A 97 4.45 -0.82 -4.69
CA ARG A 97 5.87 -0.59 -4.47
C ARG A 97 6.04 0.25 -3.21
N SER A 98 6.97 -0.13 -2.35
CA SER A 98 7.29 0.65 -1.16
C SER A 98 8.17 1.86 -1.50
N ARG A 99 8.39 2.71 -0.51
CA ARG A 99 9.55 3.62 -0.46
C ARG A 99 10.85 2.82 -0.52
N VAL A 100 11.98 3.51 -0.72
CA VAL A 100 13.30 2.86 -0.62
C VAL A 100 13.52 2.41 0.82
N ILE A 101 13.57 1.10 1.02
CA ILE A 101 13.81 0.46 2.33
C ILE A 101 15.25 -0.05 2.41
N CYS A 102 15.77 -0.59 1.30
CA CYS A 102 17.14 -1.05 1.20
C CYS A 102 18.07 0.10 0.83
N VAL A 103 18.36 0.96 1.81
CA VAL A 103 19.04 2.26 1.62
C VAL A 103 20.39 2.12 0.90
N GLN A 104 21.19 1.09 1.24
CA GLN A 104 22.51 0.87 0.64
C GLN A 104 22.45 0.52 -0.86
N LEU A 105 21.34 -0.08 -1.30
CA LEU A 105 21.15 -0.53 -2.69
C LEU A 105 20.09 0.30 -3.44
N ALA A 106 19.52 1.30 -2.78
CA ALA A 106 18.41 2.13 -3.28
C ALA A 106 17.19 1.35 -3.79
N PHE A 107 16.95 0.13 -3.27
CA PHE A 107 15.84 -0.71 -3.72
C PHE A 107 14.58 -0.60 -2.84
N PRO A 108 13.39 -0.56 -3.47
CA PRO A 108 12.12 -0.75 -2.79
C PRO A 108 11.83 -2.25 -2.57
N HIS A 109 10.79 -2.53 -1.79
CA HIS A 109 10.08 -3.80 -1.77
C HIS A 109 8.85 -3.72 -2.69
N PHE A 110 8.39 -4.89 -3.12
CA PHE A 110 7.19 -5.03 -3.94
C PHE A 110 6.16 -5.91 -3.24
N ALA A 111 4.88 -5.64 -3.52
CA ALA A 111 3.76 -6.35 -2.93
C ALA A 111 2.59 -6.48 -3.90
N LYS A 112 1.69 -7.42 -3.63
CA LYS A 112 0.33 -7.46 -4.18
C LYS A 112 -0.70 -7.25 -3.09
N ILE A 113 -1.79 -6.57 -3.46
CA ILE A 113 -2.92 -6.22 -2.61
C ILE A 113 -4.21 -6.59 -3.32
N GLU A 114 -5.15 -7.21 -2.61
CA GLU A 114 -6.54 -7.27 -3.05
C GLU A 114 -7.45 -6.78 -1.93
N VAL A 115 -8.28 -5.79 -2.26
CA VAL A 115 -9.30 -5.26 -1.36
C VAL A 115 -10.41 -6.28 -1.19
N LEU A 116 -10.59 -6.77 0.03
CA LEU A 116 -11.62 -7.77 0.36
C LEU A 116 -12.94 -7.10 0.75
N ALA A 117 -12.86 -6.04 1.56
CA ALA A 117 -14.04 -5.33 2.04
C ALA A 117 -13.71 -3.89 2.42
N ILE A 118 -14.70 -3.01 2.24
CA ILE A 118 -14.70 -1.64 2.77
C ILE A 118 -15.95 -1.49 3.64
N ASP A 119 -15.76 -1.11 4.89
CA ASP A 119 -16.83 -0.83 5.83
C ASP A 119 -16.99 0.70 5.98
N PRO A 120 -18.05 1.30 5.41
CA PRO A 120 -18.26 2.75 5.49
C PRO A 120 -18.70 3.21 6.88
N VAL A 121 -19.28 2.33 7.71
CA VAL A 121 -19.73 2.64 9.07
C VAL A 121 -18.55 2.66 10.03
N ALA A 122 -17.75 1.59 10.02
CA ALA A 122 -16.51 1.52 10.79
C ALA A 122 -15.37 2.38 10.18
N ARG A 123 -15.57 2.89 8.96
CA ARG A 123 -14.60 3.64 8.16
C ARG A 123 -13.27 2.90 8.04
N SER A 124 -13.35 1.65 7.59
CA SER A 124 -12.20 0.74 7.55
C SER A 124 -12.13 -0.04 6.24
N VAL A 125 -10.93 -0.54 5.93
CA VAL A 125 -10.68 -1.45 4.81
C VAL A 125 -9.95 -2.69 5.28
N THR A 126 -10.38 -3.81 4.71
CA THR A 126 -9.76 -5.14 4.84
C THR A 126 -9.26 -5.56 3.47
N PHE A 127 -8.03 -6.04 3.40
CA PHE A 127 -7.41 -6.50 2.17
C PHE A 127 -6.50 -7.70 2.47
N ARG A 128 -6.31 -8.58 1.49
CA ARG A 128 -5.22 -9.56 1.51
C ARG A 128 -3.95 -8.91 0.95
N PHE A 129 -2.81 -9.34 1.48
CA PHE A 129 -1.52 -8.72 1.24
C PHE A 129 -0.42 -9.77 1.18
N LEU A 130 0.47 -9.64 0.21
CA LEU A 130 1.70 -10.41 0.11
C LEU A 130 2.81 -9.48 -0.36
N ALA A 131 3.95 -9.48 0.31
CA ALA A 131 5.11 -8.70 -0.07
C ALA A 131 6.36 -9.56 -0.12
N ASN A 132 7.23 -9.27 -1.09
CA ASN A 132 8.59 -9.76 -1.06
C ASN A 132 9.46 -8.80 -0.26
N ASN A 133 10.04 -9.28 0.85
CA ASN A 133 10.90 -8.46 1.70
C ASN A 133 12.38 -8.53 1.31
N ASN A 134 12.72 -9.20 0.20
CA ASN A 134 14.04 -9.07 -0.40
C ASN A 134 14.16 -7.77 -1.17
N CYS A 135 15.29 -7.10 -0.98
CA CYS A 135 15.64 -5.87 -1.69
C CYS A 135 15.54 -6.02 -3.21
N GLY A 136 14.59 -5.31 -3.82
CA GLY A 136 14.44 -5.23 -5.27
C GLY A 136 13.91 -6.50 -5.95
N TYR A 137 13.53 -7.53 -5.20
CA TYR A 137 13.02 -8.77 -5.78
C TYR A 137 11.55 -8.62 -6.18
N GLN A 138 11.24 -8.94 -7.43
CA GLN A 138 9.93 -8.71 -8.03
C GLN A 138 8.95 -9.86 -7.78
N GLY A 139 9.41 -11.05 -7.40
CA GLY A 139 8.57 -12.23 -7.23
C GLY A 139 7.50 -12.06 -6.14
N LEU A 140 6.24 -12.32 -6.48
CA LEU A 140 5.05 -12.18 -5.64
C LEU A 140 4.28 -13.51 -5.46
N GLU A 141 4.96 -14.63 -5.68
CA GLU A 141 4.44 -15.95 -5.35
C GLU A 141 4.55 -16.21 -3.83
N PRO A 142 3.61 -16.95 -3.22
CA PRO A 142 3.76 -17.43 -1.85
C PRO A 142 5.05 -18.25 -1.69
N GLY A 143 5.78 -18.04 -0.58
CA GLY A 143 6.97 -18.82 -0.26
C GLY A 143 8.31 -18.30 -0.80
N LEU A 144 8.37 -17.08 -1.36
CA LEU A 144 9.61 -16.46 -1.89
C LEU A 144 9.95 -15.10 -1.25
N PRO A 145 11.04 -15.03 -0.47
CA PRO A 145 11.27 -15.80 0.73
C PRO A 145 10.52 -15.21 1.94
N ASP A 146 10.10 -16.11 2.84
CA ASP A 146 9.49 -15.80 4.13
C ASP A 146 10.53 -15.84 5.25
N THR A 147 11.38 -14.81 5.35
CA THR A 147 12.17 -14.56 6.58
C THR A 147 11.56 -13.43 7.38
#